data_AF-A0A3N6LU45-F1
#
_entry.id   AF-A0A3N6LU45-F1
#
_cell.length_a   1.000
_cell.length_b   1.000
_cell.length_c   1.000
_cell.angle_alpha   90.00
_cell.angle_beta   90.00
_cell.angle_gamma   90.00
#
_symmetry.space_group_name_H-M   'P 1'
#
loop_
_entity.id
_entity.type
_entity.pdbx_description
1 polymer ?
#
loop_
_entity_poly.entity_id
_entity_poly.type
_entity_poly.pdbx_seq_one_letter_code
_entity_poly.pdbx_strand_id
1 'polypeptide(L)'
;MSSLEPEELDALVRRTLAAQEQNSRYISSKKLRRLVQERATEDLSPQAISHSAKRVREDGYLRPWGGKIRSANTTYVITSAGCHRCGELHKSMAGAIYCCDETFDDIGPVAGTQSIRGPTPTIAEANGRGEPQ
;
A
#
# COMPACT_ATOMS: atom_id res chain seq x y z
N MET A 1 23.29 9.14 20.92
CA MET A 1 22.53 8.57 19.80
C MET A 1 21.08 8.87 20.12
N SER A 2 20.52 9.87 19.47
CA SER A 2 19.19 10.39 19.82
C SER A 2 18.14 9.62 19.03
N SER A 3 17.56 8.58 19.63
CA SER A 3 16.41 7.90 19.06
C SER A 3 15.23 8.86 18.97
N LEU A 4 14.58 8.94 17.81
CA LEU A 4 13.28 9.59 17.63
C LEU A 4 12.31 9.05 18.68
N GLU A 5 11.68 9.95 19.41
CA GLU A 5 10.67 9.57 20.37
C GLU A 5 9.49 8.89 19.64
N PRO A 6 8.78 7.93 20.28
CA PRO A 6 7.71 7.17 19.63
C PRO A 6 6.65 8.05 18.96
N GLU A 7 6.32 9.19 19.57
CA GLU A 7 5.37 10.17 19.05
C GLU A 7 5.87 10.89 17.79
N GLU A 8 7.17 11.22 17.75
CA GLU A 8 7.80 11.86 16.59
C GLU A 8 7.88 10.89 15.40
N LEU A 9 8.15 9.62 15.67
CA LEU A 9 8.13 8.57 14.66
C LEU A 9 6.70 8.32 14.14
N ASP A 10 5.69 8.33 15.01
CA ASP A 10 4.28 8.23 14.60
C ASP A 10 3.89 9.42 13.71
N ALA A 11 4.31 10.65 14.07
CA ALA A 11 4.10 11.84 13.26
C ALA A 11 4.83 11.76 11.92
N LEU A 12 6.04 11.21 11.88
CA LEU A 12 6.78 10.98 10.64
C LEU A 12 6.07 9.96 9.73
N VAL A 13 5.58 8.85 10.30
CA VAL A 13 4.79 7.85 9.56
C VAL A 13 3.54 8.50 8.99
N ARG A 14 2.77 9.25 9.79
CA ARG A 14 1.55 9.95 9.32
C ARG A 14 1.84 10.93 8.19
N ARG A 15 2.90 11.76 8.30
CA ARG A 15 3.33 12.68 7.23
C ARG A 15 3.76 11.94 5.96
N THR A 16 4.42 10.78 6.11
CA THR A 16 4.81 9.94 4.98
C THR A 16 3.60 9.36 4.26
N LEU A 17 2.60 8.89 5.02
CA LEU A 17 1.33 8.41 4.46
C LEU A 17 0.55 9.52 3.76
N ALA A 18 0.47 10.72 4.34
CA ALA A 18 -0.21 11.86 3.72
C ALA A 18 0.45 12.30 2.40
N ALA A 19 1.79 12.22 2.31
CA ALA A 19 2.50 12.47 1.06
C ALA A 19 2.33 11.32 0.05
N GLN A 20 2.31 10.07 0.52
CA GLN A 20 2.03 8.91 -0.33
C GLN A 20 0.61 8.98 -0.90
N GLU A 21 -0.37 9.44 -0.12
CA GLU A 21 -1.77 9.57 -0.51
C GLU A 21 -1.96 10.39 -1.80
N GLN A 22 -1.13 11.41 -2.03
CA GLN A 22 -1.15 12.19 -3.27
C GLN A 22 -0.79 11.36 -4.52
N ASN A 23 -0.04 10.28 -4.34
CA ASN A 23 0.45 9.42 -5.41
C ASN A 23 -0.33 8.10 -5.51
N SER A 24 -0.68 7.50 -4.37
CA SER A 24 -1.48 6.29 -4.30
C SER A 24 -2.05 6.09 -2.91
N ARG A 25 -3.30 5.65 -2.87
CA ARG A 25 -3.98 5.24 -1.64
C ARG A 25 -3.42 3.94 -1.05
N TYR A 26 -2.62 3.21 -1.80
CA TYR A 26 -2.15 1.89 -1.44
C TYR A 26 -0.65 1.89 -1.20
N ILE A 27 -0.23 1.20 -0.15
CA ILE A 27 1.18 1.14 0.24
C ILE A 27 1.53 -0.20 0.85
N SER A 28 2.58 -0.84 0.36
CA SER A 28 3.13 -2.04 0.99
C SER A 28 3.90 -1.66 2.26
N SER A 29 3.91 -2.55 3.26
CA SER A 29 4.74 -2.38 4.46
C SER A 29 6.22 -2.15 4.13
N LYS A 30 6.75 -2.78 3.07
CA LYS A 30 8.11 -2.58 2.58
C LYS A 30 8.32 -1.16 2.05
N LYS A 31 7.41 -0.66 1.20
CA LYS A 31 7.48 0.71 0.66
C LYS A 31 7.32 1.75 1.76
N LEU A 32 6.41 1.53 2.73
CA LEU A 32 6.27 2.41 3.89
C LEU A 32 7.57 2.51 4.68
N ARG A 33 8.21 1.37 4.98
CA ARG A 33 9.51 1.38 5.67
C ARG A 33 10.56 2.16 4.90
N ARG A 34 10.66 1.93 3.59
CA ARG A 34 11.62 2.64 2.74
C ARG A 34 11.39 4.16 2.75
N LEU A 35 10.15 4.59 2.52
CA LEU A 35 9.79 6.01 2.48
C LEU A 35 9.96 6.72 3.83
N VAL A 36 9.67 6.03 4.94
CA VAL A 36 9.91 6.57 6.29
C VAL A 36 11.41 6.70 6.53
N GLN A 37 12.20 5.69 6.14
CA GLN A 37 13.66 5.71 6.29
C GLN A 37 14.31 6.82 5.44
N GLU A 38 13.86 7.04 4.22
CA GLU A 38 14.33 8.13 3.34
C GLU A 38 14.05 9.54 3.92
N ARG A 39 13.02 9.65 4.77
CA ARG A 39 12.61 10.92 5.39
C ARG A 39 13.11 11.11 6.81
N ALA A 40 13.61 10.05 7.43
CA ALA A 40 14.16 10.11 8.77
C ALA A 40 15.50 10.84 8.76
N THR A 41 15.75 11.66 9.78
CA THR A 41 17.05 12.33 9.96
C THR A 41 18.12 11.40 10.52
N GLU A 42 17.74 10.17 10.88
CA GLU A 42 18.60 9.13 11.45
C GLU A 42 18.22 7.74 10.90
N ASP A 43 19.08 6.76 11.16
CA ASP A 43 18.80 5.36 10.78
C ASP A 43 17.80 4.75 11.76
N LEU A 44 16.63 4.36 11.26
CA LEU A 44 15.56 3.83 12.08
C LEU A 44 15.52 2.31 11.94
N SER A 45 15.39 1.61 13.07
CA SER A 45 15.24 0.17 13.00
C SER A 45 13.94 -0.21 12.26
N PRO A 46 13.96 -1.26 11.40
CA PRO A 46 12.75 -1.73 10.73
C PRO A 46 11.61 -2.10 11.70
N GLN A 47 11.97 -2.50 12.92
CA GLN A 47 11.05 -2.83 14.00
C GLN A 47 10.37 -1.58 14.57
N ALA A 48 11.12 -0.49 14.80
CA ALA A 48 10.56 0.78 15.27
C ALA A 48 9.54 1.35 14.27
N ILE A 49 9.86 1.33 12.98
CA ILE A 49 8.93 1.78 11.93
C ILE A 49 7.70 0.86 11.89
N SER A 50 7.88 -0.46 12.01
CA SER A 50 6.78 -1.42 11.98
C SER A 50 5.83 -1.27 13.20
N HIS A 51 6.38 -1.01 14.39
CA HIS A 51 5.58 -0.72 15.59
C HIS A 51 4.80 0.59 15.45
N SER A 52 5.44 1.63 14.91
CA SER A 52 4.80 2.94 14.70
C SER A 52 3.69 2.85 13.65
N ALA A 53 3.94 2.16 12.53
CA ALA A 53 2.90 1.87 11.55
C ALA A 53 1.72 1.06 12.12
N LYS A 54 1.98 0.17 13.10
CA LYS A 54 0.92 -0.57 13.80
C LYS A 54 0.06 0.36 14.67
N ARG A 55 0.66 1.30 15.41
CA ARG A 55 -0.09 2.30 16.21
C ARG A 55 -0.92 3.21 15.33
N VAL A 56 -0.32 3.79 14.28
CA VAL A 56 -1.01 4.64 13.29
C VAL A 56 -2.17 3.90 12.62
N ARG A 57 -2.06 2.58 12.41
CA ARG A 57 -3.15 1.73 11.92
C ARG A 57 -4.27 1.57 12.96
N GLU A 58 -3.94 1.39 14.22
CA GLU A 58 -4.92 1.26 15.32
C GLU A 58 -5.70 2.58 15.53
N ASP A 59 -5.07 3.72 15.24
CA ASP A 59 -5.72 5.03 15.15
C ASP A 59 -6.61 5.22 13.92
N GLY A 60 -6.64 4.22 13.02
CA GLY A 60 -7.53 4.19 11.87
C GLY A 60 -6.98 4.81 10.59
N TYR A 61 -5.73 5.30 10.53
CA TYR A 61 -5.11 5.88 9.32
C TYR A 61 -4.79 4.83 8.23
N LEU A 62 -4.61 3.58 8.65
CA LEU A 62 -4.30 2.46 7.76
C LEU A 62 -5.26 1.31 8.00
N ARG A 63 -5.61 0.61 6.92
CA ARG A 63 -6.31 -0.68 7.00
C ARG A 63 -5.60 -1.72 6.13
N PRO A 64 -5.44 -2.97 6.58
CA PRO A 64 -4.91 -4.01 5.71
C PRO A 64 -5.85 -4.21 4.52
N TRP A 65 -5.28 -4.26 3.32
CA TRP A 65 -6.04 -4.63 2.13
C TRP A 65 -6.63 -6.04 2.33
N GLY A 66 -7.93 -6.20 2.07
CA GLY A 66 -8.62 -7.47 2.29
C GLY A 66 -8.88 -7.83 3.76
N GLY A 67 -8.72 -6.86 4.67
CA GLY A 67 -9.17 -6.95 6.07
C GLY A 67 -8.29 -7.80 7.00
N LYS A 68 -7.23 -8.45 6.51
CA LYS A 68 -6.33 -9.27 7.32
C LYS A 68 -4.87 -9.06 6.91
N ILE A 69 -3.97 -9.02 7.91
CA ILE A 69 -2.52 -9.09 7.67
C ILE A 69 -2.20 -10.53 7.30
N ARG A 70 -1.66 -10.76 6.10
CA ARG A 70 -1.32 -12.11 5.61
C ARG A 70 0.17 -12.42 5.67
N SER A 71 1.02 -11.40 5.65
CA SER A 71 2.48 -11.57 5.66
C SER A 71 3.21 -10.29 6.10
N ALA A 72 4.53 -10.40 6.27
CA ALA A 72 5.41 -9.25 6.50
C ALA A 72 5.39 -8.21 5.37
N ASN A 73 4.89 -8.58 4.17
CA ASN A 73 4.69 -7.69 3.02
C ASN A 73 3.19 -7.41 2.78
N THR A 74 2.48 -7.04 3.85
CA THR A 74 1.07 -6.67 3.75
C THR A 74 0.92 -5.32 3.04
N THR A 75 -0.03 -5.24 2.11
CA THR A 75 -0.46 -3.97 1.51
C THR A 75 -1.54 -3.34 2.38
N TYR A 76 -1.41 -2.04 2.63
CA TYR A 76 -2.35 -1.23 3.37
C TYR A 76 -3.09 -0.27 2.46
N VAL A 77 -4.31 0.07 2.86
CA VAL A 77 -5.15 1.13 2.33
C VAL A 77 -5.05 2.32 3.28
N ILE A 78 -4.66 3.48 2.76
CA ILE A 78 -4.69 4.75 3.48
C ILE A 78 -6.17 5.19 3.55
N THR A 79 -6.68 5.36 4.77
CA THR A 79 -8.13 5.50 4.99
C THR A 79 -8.65 6.91 4.73
N SER A 80 -7.80 7.93 4.90
CA SER A 80 -8.10 9.34 4.64
C SER A 80 -8.32 9.68 3.16
N ALA A 81 -7.79 8.84 2.26
CA ALA A 81 -7.72 9.13 0.83
C ALA A 81 -8.94 8.64 0.04
N GLY A 82 -9.19 9.15 -1.16
CA GLY A 82 -9.81 8.41 -2.29
C GLY A 82 -8.72 7.80 -3.18
N CYS A 83 -9.00 6.97 -4.20
CA CYS A 83 -7.98 6.81 -5.25
C CYS A 83 -7.77 8.20 -5.88
N HIS A 84 -6.53 8.67 -5.97
CA HIS A 84 -6.22 10.01 -6.47
C HIS A 84 -6.79 10.27 -7.88
N ARG A 85 -6.99 9.20 -8.66
CA ARG A 85 -7.50 9.26 -10.03
C ARG A 85 -9.02 9.14 -10.14
N CYS A 86 -9.64 8.18 -9.46
CA CYS A 86 -11.07 7.88 -9.63
C CYS A 86 -11.93 8.16 -8.38
N GLY A 87 -11.33 8.53 -7.25
CA GLY A 87 -12.01 8.75 -5.98
C GLY A 87 -12.46 7.48 -5.25
N GLU A 88 -12.56 6.35 -5.95
CA GLU A 88 -13.19 5.12 -5.47
C GLU A 88 -12.25 4.14 -4.77
N LEU A 89 -12.85 3.19 -4.03
CA LEU A 89 -12.18 2.02 -3.49
C LEU A 89 -12.26 0.84 -4.48
N HIS A 90 -11.12 0.31 -4.89
CA HIS A 90 -11.10 -0.87 -5.74
C HIS A 90 -11.29 -2.16 -4.93
N LYS A 91 -12.18 -3.03 -5.41
CA LYS A 91 -12.46 -4.35 -4.80
C LYS A 91 -11.38 -5.39 -5.09
N SER A 92 -10.53 -5.16 -6.10
CA SER A 92 -9.43 -6.05 -6.49
C SER A 92 -8.11 -5.29 -6.58
N MET A 93 -7.00 -5.98 -6.28
CA MET A 93 -5.67 -5.42 -6.40
C MET A 93 -5.36 -5.02 -7.86
N ALA A 94 -5.76 -5.87 -8.82
CA ALA A 94 -5.62 -5.58 -10.24
C ALA A 94 -6.37 -4.30 -10.66
N GLY A 95 -7.57 -4.06 -10.12
CA GLY A 95 -8.33 -2.83 -10.37
C GLY A 95 -7.66 -1.59 -9.76
N ALA A 96 -7.04 -1.72 -8.59
CA ALA A 96 -6.28 -0.64 -7.96
C ALA A 96 -4.98 -0.31 -8.69
N ILE A 97 -4.24 -1.33 -9.11
CA ILE A 97 -3.05 -1.21 -9.96
C ILE A 97 -3.46 -0.49 -11.23
N TYR A 98 -4.35 -1.08 -12.04
CA TYR A 98 -4.78 -0.50 -13.33
C TYR A 98 -5.28 0.96 -13.22
N CYS A 99 -6.02 1.28 -12.15
CA CYS A 99 -6.55 2.62 -11.97
C CYS A 99 -5.50 3.63 -11.47
N CYS A 100 -4.72 3.26 -10.45
CA CYS A 100 -3.85 4.18 -9.72
C CYS A 100 -2.34 3.96 -10.03
N ASP A 101 -2.00 3.37 -11.20
CA ASP A 101 -0.80 2.54 -11.50
C ASP A 101 0.58 3.20 -11.50
N GLU A 102 0.73 4.50 -11.34
CA GLU A 102 2.08 5.08 -11.49
C GLU A 102 3.04 4.79 -10.32
N THR A 103 2.60 4.07 -9.28
CA THR A 103 3.43 3.84 -8.07
C THR A 103 3.32 2.47 -7.40
N PHE A 104 2.76 1.45 -8.06
CA PHE A 104 2.57 0.09 -7.53
C PHE A 104 3.81 -0.83 -7.69
N ASP A 105 5.02 -0.29 -7.59
CA ASP A 105 6.28 -0.92 -8.02
C ASP A 105 6.73 -2.20 -7.30
N ASP A 106 6.11 -2.60 -6.18
CA ASP A 106 6.78 -3.51 -5.23
C ASP A 106 5.85 -4.57 -4.62
N ILE A 107 4.97 -5.12 -5.46
CA ILE A 107 4.28 -6.39 -5.18
C ILE A 107 5.10 -7.52 -5.78
N GLY A 108 6.02 -8.06 -4.97
CA GLY A 108 6.45 -9.45 -5.16
C GLY A 108 5.22 -10.36 -5.26
N PRO A 109 5.34 -11.58 -5.82
CA PRO A 109 4.21 -12.41 -6.21
C PRO A 109 3.20 -12.57 -5.07
N VAL A 110 2.08 -11.84 -5.13
CA VAL A 110 1.00 -11.97 -4.17
C VAL A 110 0.11 -13.11 -4.65
N ALA A 111 -0.15 -14.09 -3.79
CA ALA A 111 -1.08 -15.18 -4.11
C ALA A 111 -2.46 -14.60 -4.47
N GLY A 112 -2.84 -14.74 -5.74
CA GLY A 112 -4.05 -14.15 -6.34
C GLY A 112 -3.80 -13.05 -7.38
N THR A 113 -2.56 -12.62 -7.59
CA THR A 113 -2.16 -11.75 -8.70
C THR A 113 -1.18 -12.49 -9.60
N GLN A 114 -1.70 -13.42 -10.41
CA GLN A 114 -1.02 -13.78 -11.64
C GLN A 114 -1.42 -12.72 -12.68
N SER A 115 -0.47 -11.90 -13.11
CA SER A 115 -0.58 -11.27 -14.43
C SER A 115 -0.62 -12.42 -15.44
N ILE A 116 -1.78 -12.65 -16.08
CA ILE A 116 -1.95 -13.88 -16.86
C ILE A 116 -1.19 -13.81 -18.19
N ARG A 117 -0.85 -12.62 -18.72
CA ARG A 117 0.12 -12.39 -19.82
C ARG A 117 -0.06 -10.98 -20.35
N GLY A 118 0.97 -10.13 -20.32
CA GLY A 118 0.93 -8.85 -21.02
C GLY A 118 -0.30 -8.00 -20.68
N PRO A 119 -0.71 -7.05 -21.53
CA PRO A 119 -1.80 -6.13 -21.20
C PRO A 119 -3.14 -6.86 -20.98
N THR A 120 -3.97 -6.26 -20.13
CA THR A 120 -5.29 -6.76 -19.72
C THR A 120 -6.19 -7.05 -20.93
N PRO A 121 -6.76 -8.26 -21.07
CA PRO A 121 -7.68 -8.57 -22.16
C PRO A 121 -8.98 -7.76 -22.05
N THR A 122 -9.57 -7.41 -23.20
CA THR A 122 -10.86 -6.72 -23.28
C THR A 122 -12.02 -7.65 -22.88
N ILE A 123 -13.17 -7.09 -22.49
CA ILE A 123 -14.38 -7.85 -22.10
C ILE A 123 -14.84 -8.80 -23.23
N ALA A 124 -14.64 -8.42 -24.48
CA ALA A 124 -14.93 -9.28 -25.64
C ALA A 124 -13.97 -10.48 -25.73
N GLU A 125 -12.70 -10.30 -25.38
CA GLU A 125 -11.69 -11.36 -25.37
C GLU A 125 -11.83 -12.29 -24.16
N ALA A 126 -12.27 -11.79 -23.01
CA ALA A 126 -12.57 -12.59 -21.82
C ALA A 126 -13.79 -13.50 -22.04
N ASN A 127 -14.87 -12.97 -22.62
CA ASN A 127 -16.07 -13.76 -22.92
C ASN A 127 -15.83 -14.81 -24.03
N GLY A 128 -14.95 -14.54 -24.99
CA GLY A 128 -14.60 -15.49 -26.06
C GLY A 128 -13.75 -16.69 -25.62
N ARG A 129 -13.13 -16.63 -24.43
CA ARG A 129 -12.23 -17.68 -23.90
C ARG A 129 -12.87 -18.62 -22.88
N GLY A 130 -14.11 -18.37 -22.47
CA GLY A 130 -14.85 -19.24 -21.56
C GLY A 130 -14.31 -19.29 -20.13
N GLU A 131 -13.58 -18.26 -19.70
CA GLU A 131 -13.07 -18.18 -18.32
C GLU A 131 -14.24 -17.92 -17.34
N PRO A 132 -14.38 -18.67 -16.24
CA PRO A 132 -15.43 -18.43 -15.27
C PRO A 132 -15.14 -17.11 -14.52
N GLN A 133 -16.23 -16.39 -14.23
CA GLN A 133 -16.22 -15.15 -13.45
C GLN A 133 -15.55 -15.30 -12.08
#